data_AF-E4S4B1-F1
#
_entry.id   AF-E4S4B1-F1
#
_cell.length_a   1.000
_cell.length_b   1.000
_cell.length_c   1.000
_cell.angle_alpha   90.00
_cell.angle_beta   90.00
_cell.angle_gamma   90.00
#
_symmetry.space_group_name_H-M   'P 1'
#
loop_
_entity.id
_entity.type
_entity.pdbx_description
1 polymer ?
#
loop_
_entity_poly.entity_id
_entity_poly.type
_entity_poly.pdbx_seq_one_letter_code
_entity_poly.pdbx_strand_id
1 'polypeptide(L)'
;MKNKGFTLVEVLVAVAIFAIIIIPFGLSINQALKTSMKAKSQMDVSQVLNKAIEHLYESLRTSNFNYNVSTWDLPPYAGSDLKFGNDQYEARYKIRRLDCDYDIVMIADSLNLIKVYEKVYDSVYGGVKYDLAVSIPVTGAVYVDVYKETLSPVETALYKVGGHGVTIDLPRYKLYYAENGVISPVDIEINGVFQMHSGSLTNLKTGEILEVWSPNFGASTSAAVNNLQTISPTVKFISAATSRYYHQLLEVTIEIIETRTGRKLKEYKFIARG
;
A
#
# COMPACT_ATOMS: atom_id res chain seq x y z
N MET A 1 42.86 68.89 36.01
CA MET A 1 41.66 68.86 35.12
C MET A 1 40.47 68.43 35.97
N LYS A 2 39.35 69.17 35.95
CA LYS A 2 38.21 68.98 36.86
C LYS A 2 37.45 67.68 36.53
N ASN A 3 37.30 66.79 37.50
CA ASN A 3 36.40 65.63 37.42
C ASN A 3 34.95 66.12 37.39
N LYS A 4 34.33 66.11 36.20
CA LYS A 4 32.90 66.33 36.03
C LYS A 4 32.18 65.01 36.34
N GLY A 5 31.59 64.91 37.54
CA GLY A 5 30.69 63.79 37.86
C GLY A 5 29.35 63.96 37.14
N PHE A 6 28.73 62.85 36.74
CA PHE A 6 27.39 62.85 36.15
C PHE A 6 26.33 63.23 37.19
N THR A 7 25.32 64.00 36.78
CA THR A 7 24.17 64.29 37.64
C THR A 7 23.22 63.08 37.71
N LEU A 8 22.50 62.91 38.82
CA LEU A 8 21.52 61.82 38.99
C LEU A 8 20.49 61.80 37.85
N VAL A 9 20.09 62.98 37.38
CA VAL A 9 19.12 63.16 36.29
C VAL A 9 19.68 62.64 34.96
N GLU A 10 20.94 62.93 34.63
CA GLU A 10 21.59 62.41 33.41
C GLU A 10 21.65 60.88 33.41
N VAL A 11 21.95 60.27 34.55
CA VAL A 11 21.98 58.79 34.67
C VAL A 11 20.59 58.20 34.47
N LEU A 12 19.55 58.80 35.07
CA LEU A 12 18.16 58.36 34.92
C LEU A 12 17.66 58.45 33.48
N VAL A 13 17.95 59.57 32.81
CA VAL A 13 17.59 59.78 31.40
C VAL A 13 18.34 58.81 30.50
N ALA A 14 19.64 58.59 30.72
CA ALA A 14 20.42 57.63 29.95
C ALA A 14 19.87 56.20 30.08
N VAL A 15 19.54 55.74 31.30
CA VAL A 15 18.93 54.42 31.54
C VAL A 15 17.55 54.31 30.90
N ALA A 16 16.72 55.36 30.97
CA ALA A 16 15.41 55.37 30.35
C ALA A 16 15.48 55.25 28.82
N ILE A 17 16.38 56.01 28.18
CA ILE A 17 16.63 55.92 26.73
C ILE A 17 17.14 54.52 26.36
N PHE A 18 18.06 53.96 27.15
CA PHE A 18 18.56 52.60 26.94
C PHE A 18 17.45 51.54 27.06
N ALA A 19 16.55 51.67 28.04
CA ALA A 19 15.44 50.73 28.22
C ALA A 19 14.43 50.81 27.06
N ILE A 20 14.09 52.03 26.61
CA ILE A 20 13.22 52.25 25.45
C ILE A 20 13.78 51.61 24.19
N ILE A 21 15.12 51.61 24.03
CA ILE A 21 15.79 51.00 22.89
C ILE A 21 15.88 49.47 23.06
N ILE A 22 16.42 48.96 24.16
CA ILE A 22 16.77 47.53 24.32
C ILE A 22 15.54 46.62 24.32
N ILE A 23 14.44 47.03 24.96
CA ILE A 23 13.25 46.19 25.12
C ILE A 23 12.65 45.74 23.77
N PRO A 24 12.34 46.63 22.80
CA PRO A 24 11.80 46.22 21.51
C PRO A 24 12.78 45.39 20.67
N PHE A 25 14.09 45.65 20.76
CA PHE A 25 15.10 44.81 20.12
C PHE A 25 15.12 43.39 20.70
N GLY A 26 15.05 43.25 22.02
CA GLY A 26 14.99 41.95 22.70
C GLY A 26 13.76 41.12 22.33
N LEU A 27 12.60 41.77 22.20
CA LEU A 27 11.37 41.11 21.73
C LEU A 27 11.47 40.66 20.27
N SER A 28 12.04 41.50 19.40
CA SER A 28 12.21 41.21 17.98
C SER A 28 13.18 40.05 17.74
N ILE A 29 14.29 39.98 18.48
CA ILE A 29 15.25 38.86 18.43
C ILE A 29 14.57 37.56 18.85
N ASN A 30 13.80 37.57 19.94
CA ASN A 30 13.07 36.38 20.39
C ASN A 30 12.06 35.89 19.34
N GLN A 31 11.37 36.81 18.67
CA GLN A 31 10.43 36.47 17.61
C GLN A 31 11.15 35.89 16.38
N ALA A 32 12.27 36.50 15.97
CA ALA A 32 13.09 36.00 14.88
C ALA A 32 13.62 34.59 15.18
N LEU A 33 14.17 34.36 16.37
CA LEU A 33 14.65 33.05 16.80
C LEU A 33 13.53 31.99 16.78
N LYS A 34 12.36 32.31 17.35
CA LYS A 34 11.20 31.40 17.31
C LYS A 34 10.78 31.06 15.88
N THR A 35 10.80 32.04 14.99
CA THR A 35 10.44 31.87 13.57
C THR A 35 11.46 31.00 12.86
N SER A 36 12.76 31.25 13.04
CA SER A 36 13.84 30.46 12.47
C SER A 36 13.85 29.02 12.98
N MET A 37 13.61 28.80 14.28
CA MET A 37 13.48 27.46 14.85
C MET A 37 12.28 26.70 14.28
N LYS A 38 11.14 27.36 14.13
CA LYS A 38 9.95 26.78 13.51
C LYS A 38 10.21 26.43 12.04
N ALA A 39 10.84 27.32 11.29
CA ALA A 39 11.21 27.10 9.89
C ALA A 39 12.17 25.91 9.75
N LYS A 40 13.19 25.82 10.61
CA LYS A 40 14.09 24.66 10.66
C LYS A 40 13.33 23.36 10.92
N SER A 41 12.48 23.33 11.95
CA SER A 41 11.70 22.13 12.26
C SER A 41 10.78 21.71 11.11
N GLN A 42 10.17 22.66 10.40
CA GLN A 42 9.36 22.37 9.21
C GLN A 42 10.19 21.83 8.05
N MET A 43 11.41 22.35 7.86
CA MET A 43 12.35 21.87 6.86
C MET A 43 12.79 20.45 7.16
N ASP A 44 13.18 20.16 8.40
CA ASP A 44 13.58 18.81 8.84
C ASP A 44 12.43 17.80 8.64
N VAL A 45 11.20 18.16 9.06
CA VAL A 45 10.01 17.31 8.86
C VAL A 45 9.74 17.05 7.37
N SER A 46 9.95 18.05 6.51
CA SER A 46 9.76 17.89 5.05
C SER A 46 10.80 16.95 4.44
N GLN A 47 12.05 17.03 4.89
CA GLN A 47 13.11 16.12 4.45
C GLN A 47 12.87 14.69 4.94
N VAL A 48 12.45 14.52 6.20
CA VAL A 48 12.01 13.23 6.74
C VAL A 48 10.86 12.67 5.92
N LEU A 49 9.86 13.48 5.59
CA LEU A 49 8.69 13.05 4.83
C LEU A 49 9.09 12.51 3.45
N ASN A 50 9.97 13.20 2.72
CA ASN A 50 10.40 12.75 1.40
C ASN A 50 11.06 11.37 1.47
N LYS A 51 12.00 11.17 2.41
CA LYS A 51 12.65 9.87 2.61
C LYS A 51 11.65 8.80 3.07
N ALA A 52 10.71 9.16 3.94
CA ALA A 52 9.68 8.25 4.41
C ALA A 52 8.74 7.80 3.28
N ILE A 53 8.42 8.68 2.33
CA ILE A 53 7.61 8.33 1.15
C ILE A 53 8.39 7.39 0.22
N GLU A 54 9.68 7.64 -0.02
CA GLU A 54 10.52 6.73 -0.83
C GLU A 54 10.60 5.34 -0.19
N HIS A 55 10.89 5.27 1.10
CA HIS A 55 10.92 4.02 1.86
C HIS A 55 9.56 3.32 1.85
N LEU A 56 8.46 4.07 1.96
CA LEU A 56 7.11 3.53 1.87
C LEU A 56 6.88 2.83 0.52
N TYR A 57 7.20 3.46 -0.61
CA TYR A 57 6.99 2.84 -1.92
C TYR A 57 7.82 1.57 -2.09
N GLU A 58 9.07 1.57 -1.61
CA GLU A 58 9.90 0.37 -1.61
C GLU A 58 9.34 -0.74 -0.71
N SER A 59 8.88 -0.37 0.49
CA SER A 59 8.25 -1.28 1.45
C SER A 59 6.96 -1.87 0.90
N LEU A 60 6.11 -1.06 0.27
CA LEU A 60 4.90 -1.53 -0.37
C LEU A 60 5.25 -2.54 -1.46
N ARG A 61 6.22 -2.25 -2.33
CA ARG A 61 6.66 -3.14 -3.43
C ARG A 61 7.16 -4.51 -2.94
N THR A 62 7.83 -4.55 -1.80
CA THR A 62 8.53 -5.74 -1.30
C THR A 62 7.81 -6.48 -0.17
N SER A 63 6.80 -5.85 0.44
CA SER A 63 6.00 -6.45 1.52
C SER A 63 5.25 -7.69 1.04
N ASN A 64 5.14 -8.70 1.91
CA ASN A 64 4.22 -9.81 1.73
C ASN A 64 2.91 -9.48 2.45
N PHE A 65 1.89 -8.98 1.73
CA PHE A 65 0.63 -8.64 2.38
C PHE A 65 -0.16 -9.86 2.83
N ASN A 66 -0.70 -9.76 4.03
CA ASN A 66 -1.80 -10.61 4.46
C ASN A 66 -3.08 -10.10 3.79
N TYR A 67 -3.54 -10.81 2.77
CA TYR A 67 -4.72 -10.41 1.98
C TYR A 67 -6.02 -10.40 2.79
N ASN A 68 -6.06 -11.09 3.94
CA ASN A 68 -7.24 -11.24 4.79
C ASN A 68 -7.49 -10.03 5.69
N VAL A 69 -6.57 -9.06 5.72
CA VAL A 69 -6.68 -7.88 6.56
C VAL A 69 -6.80 -6.65 5.67
N SER A 70 -7.79 -5.80 5.96
CA SER A 70 -8.03 -4.55 5.23
C SER A 70 -7.09 -3.43 5.68
N THR A 71 -6.55 -3.50 6.91
CA THR A 71 -5.66 -2.49 7.51
C THR A 71 -4.46 -3.15 8.20
N TRP A 72 -3.26 -2.63 7.98
CA TRP A 72 -2.04 -3.15 8.63
C TRP A 72 -1.00 -2.04 8.80
N ASP A 73 -0.01 -2.30 9.64
CA ASP A 73 1.13 -1.41 9.87
C ASP A 73 2.38 -1.94 9.14
N LEU A 74 3.18 -1.04 8.59
CA LEU A 74 4.52 -1.40 8.10
C LEU A 74 5.56 -1.18 9.21
N PRO A 75 6.72 -1.86 9.14
CA PRO A 75 7.83 -1.57 10.03
C PRO A 75 8.18 -0.07 10.03
N PRO A 76 8.46 0.52 11.20
CA PRO A 76 8.82 1.92 11.28
C PRO A 76 10.14 2.17 10.54
N TYR A 77 10.23 3.29 9.82
CA TYR A 77 11.47 3.75 9.22
C TYR A 77 12.18 4.67 10.21
N ALA A 78 13.37 4.25 10.64
CA ALA A 78 14.21 4.98 11.58
C ALA A 78 15.68 4.72 11.26
N GLY A 79 16.56 5.59 11.75
CA GLY A 79 18.01 5.40 11.63
C GLY A 79 18.76 6.69 11.40
N SER A 80 20.03 6.56 10.99
CA SER A 80 20.90 7.71 10.66
C SER A 80 20.35 8.56 9.52
N ASP A 81 19.58 7.96 8.61
CA ASP A 81 19.03 8.65 7.44
C ASP A 81 17.96 9.68 7.81
N LEU A 82 17.34 9.51 8.97
CA LEU A 82 16.36 10.42 9.55
C LEU A 82 16.97 11.25 10.69
N LYS A 83 18.27 11.51 10.66
CA LYS A 83 18.94 12.40 11.61
C LYS A 83 19.27 13.74 10.93
N PHE A 84 18.76 14.83 11.49
CA PHE A 84 19.03 16.18 11.01
C PHE A 84 19.61 17.01 12.15
N GLY A 85 20.91 17.29 12.07
CA GLY A 85 21.67 17.88 13.17
C GLY A 85 21.69 16.94 14.39
N ASN A 86 21.15 17.41 15.52
CA ASN A 86 21.07 16.64 16.76
C ASN A 86 19.72 15.93 16.95
N ASP A 87 18.76 16.17 16.07
CA ASP A 87 17.41 15.64 16.18
C ASP A 87 17.30 14.36 15.33
N GLN A 88 16.65 13.34 15.90
CA GLN A 88 16.41 12.05 15.26
C GLN A 88 14.91 11.82 15.17
N TYR A 89 14.48 11.32 14.02
CA TYR A 89 13.09 11.11 13.70
C TYR A 89 12.81 9.65 13.33
N GLU A 90 11.55 9.26 13.49
CA GLU A 90 10.99 7.99 13.07
C GLU A 90 9.70 8.24 12.28
N ALA A 91 9.51 7.50 11.19
CA ALA A 91 8.28 7.50 10.41
C ALA A 91 7.54 6.17 10.63
N ARG A 92 6.29 6.25 11.08
CA ARG A 92 5.38 5.10 11.22
C ARG A 92 4.36 5.11 10.11
N TYR A 93 4.01 3.93 9.61
CA TYR A 93 3.09 3.79 8.49
C TYR A 93 1.93 2.89 8.87
N LYS A 94 0.72 3.37 8.60
CA LYS A 94 -0.51 2.60 8.66
C LYS A 94 -1.17 2.62 7.29
N ILE A 95 -1.47 1.44 6.76
CA ILE A 95 -1.99 1.26 5.42
C ILE A 95 -3.37 0.62 5.50
N ARG A 96 -4.30 1.11 4.69
CA ARG A 96 -5.65 0.56 4.54
C ARG A 96 -5.95 0.34 3.06
N ARG A 97 -6.33 -0.88 2.67
CA ARG A 97 -6.76 -1.19 1.30
C ARG A 97 -8.20 -0.74 1.08
N LEU A 98 -8.41 0.15 0.11
CA LEU A 98 -9.71 0.72 -0.23
C LEU A 98 -10.41 -0.02 -1.36
N ASP A 99 -9.68 -0.37 -2.42
CA ASP A 99 -10.21 -1.14 -3.55
C ASP A 99 -9.12 -2.03 -4.16
N CYS A 100 -9.55 -3.04 -4.92
CA CYS A 100 -8.68 -3.90 -5.70
C CYS A 100 -9.35 -4.36 -7.00
N ASP A 101 -8.60 -4.50 -8.10
CA ASP A 101 -9.17 -4.99 -9.36
C ASP A 101 -9.22 -6.52 -9.48
N TYR A 102 -8.57 -7.28 -8.59
CA TYR A 102 -8.61 -8.74 -8.66
C TYR A 102 -9.93 -9.28 -8.12
N ASP A 103 -10.52 -10.23 -8.84
CA ASP A 103 -11.75 -10.91 -8.42
C ASP A 103 -11.42 -12.01 -7.40
N ILE A 104 -10.37 -12.79 -7.70
CA ILE A 104 -9.86 -13.83 -6.81
C ILE A 104 -8.33 -13.80 -6.68
N VAL A 105 -7.85 -14.23 -5.51
CA VAL A 105 -6.43 -14.40 -5.19
C VAL A 105 -6.18 -15.87 -4.90
N MET A 106 -5.25 -16.49 -5.62
CA MET A 106 -4.82 -17.87 -5.43
C MET A 106 -3.40 -17.90 -4.88
N ILE A 107 -3.21 -18.61 -3.77
CA ILE A 107 -1.90 -18.79 -3.14
C ILE A 107 -1.63 -20.27 -2.99
N ALA A 108 -0.63 -20.77 -3.70
CA ALA A 108 -0.07 -22.10 -3.48
C ALA A 108 0.92 -22.05 -2.30
N ASP A 109 0.82 -23.00 -1.36
CA ASP A 109 1.70 -23.05 -0.19
C ASP A 109 2.64 -24.28 -0.16
N SER A 110 3.52 -24.32 0.83
CA SER A 110 4.52 -25.39 1.03
C SER A 110 3.92 -26.77 1.30
N LEU A 111 2.62 -26.86 1.60
CA LEU A 111 1.91 -28.11 1.86
C LEU A 111 1.18 -28.64 0.62
N ASN A 112 1.49 -28.08 -0.56
CA ASN A 112 0.79 -28.38 -1.81
C ASN A 112 -0.73 -28.12 -1.68
N LEU A 113 -1.11 -27.03 -1.00
CA LEU A 113 -2.48 -26.54 -1.00
C LEU A 113 -2.58 -25.28 -1.85
N ILE A 114 -3.62 -25.18 -2.68
CA ILE A 114 -4.05 -23.90 -3.26
C ILE A 114 -5.15 -23.32 -2.38
N LYS A 115 -4.86 -22.18 -1.78
CA LYS A 115 -5.86 -21.36 -1.09
C LYS A 115 -6.42 -20.33 -2.05
N VAL A 116 -7.72 -20.37 -2.27
CA VAL A 116 -8.46 -19.42 -3.09
C VAL A 116 -9.18 -18.46 -2.17
N TYR A 117 -8.91 -17.18 -2.36
CA TYR A 117 -9.55 -16.12 -1.62
C TYR A 117 -10.42 -15.27 -2.55
N GLU A 118 -11.61 -14.92 -2.09
CA GLU A 118 -12.57 -14.10 -2.81
C GLU A 118 -12.51 -12.64 -2.32
N LYS A 119 -12.72 -11.69 -3.22
CA LYS A 119 -12.78 -10.28 -2.88
C LYS A 119 -14.03 -9.99 -2.04
N VAL A 120 -13.85 -9.41 -0.85
CA VAL A 120 -14.95 -9.01 0.05
C VAL A 120 -14.78 -7.57 0.50
N TYR A 121 -15.89 -6.83 0.52
CA TYR A 121 -15.95 -5.49 1.10
C TYR A 121 -16.14 -5.56 2.61
N ASP A 122 -15.18 -5.02 3.34
CA ASP A 122 -15.17 -4.94 4.80
C ASP A 122 -16.05 -3.77 5.26
N SER A 123 -17.22 -4.10 5.81
CA SER A 123 -18.21 -3.12 6.28
C SER A 123 -17.77 -2.37 7.55
N VAL A 124 -16.83 -2.91 8.32
CA VAL A 124 -16.37 -2.31 9.59
C VAL A 124 -15.34 -1.22 9.31
N TYR A 125 -14.41 -1.47 8.39
CA TYR A 125 -13.30 -0.57 8.11
C TYR A 125 -13.41 0.17 6.77
N GLY A 126 -14.45 -0.13 5.96
CA GLY A 126 -14.73 0.55 4.70
C GLY A 126 -13.64 0.33 3.66
N GLY A 127 -13.20 -0.92 3.49
CA GLY A 127 -12.11 -1.30 2.60
C GLY A 127 -12.29 -2.67 1.96
N VAL A 128 -11.29 -3.15 1.22
CA VAL A 128 -11.30 -4.47 0.59
C VAL A 128 -10.35 -5.42 1.29
N LYS A 129 -10.84 -6.62 1.59
CA LYS A 129 -10.05 -7.77 2.03
C LYS A 129 -10.36 -8.97 1.14
N TYR A 130 -9.60 -10.03 1.34
CA TYR A 130 -9.83 -11.31 0.68
C TYR A 130 -10.11 -12.37 1.73
N ASP A 131 -11.30 -12.96 1.71
CA ASP A 131 -11.66 -14.04 2.63
C ASP A 131 -11.38 -15.39 1.98
N LEU A 132 -10.92 -16.35 2.78
CA LEU A 132 -10.61 -17.70 2.28
C LEU A 132 -11.93 -18.38 1.88
N ALA A 133 -12.11 -18.61 0.58
CA ALA A 133 -13.28 -19.29 0.05
C ALA A 133 -13.07 -20.81 0.06
N VAL A 134 -11.89 -21.28 -0.36
CA VAL A 134 -11.57 -22.72 -0.39
C VAL A 134 -10.08 -22.99 -0.26
N SER A 135 -9.74 -24.14 0.33
CA SER A 135 -8.38 -24.70 0.34
C SER A 135 -8.39 -26.05 -0.35
N ILE A 136 -7.64 -26.18 -1.44
CA ILE A 136 -7.69 -27.34 -2.35
C ILE A 136 -6.37 -28.10 -2.25
N PRO A 137 -6.37 -29.39 -1.90
CA PRO A 137 -5.17 -30.21 -1.97
C PRO A 137 -4.77 -30.48 -3.43
N VAL A 138 -3.49 -30.22 -3.73
CA VAL A 138 -2.92 -30.43 -5.06
C VAL A 138 -2.37 -31.84 -5.13
N THR A 139 -3.11 -32.72 -5.82
CA THR A 139 -2.68 -34.09 -6.12
C THR A 139 -2.31 -34.28 -7.60
N GLY A 140 -2.44 -33.22 -8.41
CA GLY A 140 -2.21 -33.19 -9.86
C GLY A 140 -2.49 -31.79 -10.42
N ALA A 141 -2.68 -31.68 -11.73
CA ALA A 141 -3.00 -30.41 -12.38
C ALA A 141 -4.34 -29.85 -11.88
N VAL A 142 -4.37 -28.55 -11.57
CA VAL A 142 -5.56 -27.84 -11.10
C VAL A 142 -6.15 -27.02 -12.24
N TYR A 143 -7.40 -27.32 -12.59
CA TYR A 143 -8.12 -26.61 -13.66
C TYR A 143 -8.80 -25.35 -13.12
N VAL A 144 -8.69 -24.26 -13.88
CA VAL A 144 -9.34 -22.97 -13.62
C VAL A 144 -10.21 -22.58 -14.81
N ASP A 145 -11.52 -22.55 -14.57
CA ASP A 145 -12.54 -22.17 -15.55
C ASP A 145 -13.36 -21.01 -14.98
N VAL A 146 -13.63 -19.99 -15.79
CA VAL A 146 -14.49 -18.87 -15.40
C VAL A 146 -15.76 -18.92 -16.22
N TYR A 147 -16.93 -18.80 -15.60
CA TYR A 147 -18.21 -18.83 -16.29
C TYR A 147 -18.97 -17.53 -16.06
N LYS A 148 -19.12 -16.72 -17.12
CA LYS A 148 -19.91 -15.48 -17.14
C LYS A 148 -21.39 -15.82 -17.31
N GLU A 149 -22.23 -15.31 -16.42
CA GLU A 149 -23.68 -15.38 -16.59
C GLU A 149 -24.12 -14.40 -17.70
N THR A 150 -24.85 -14.91 -18.70
CA THR A 150 -25.24 -14.13 -19.89
C THR A 150 -26.71 -13.73 -19.94
N LEU A 151 -27.57 -14.35 -19.11
CA LEU A 151 -29.01 -14.09 -19.11
C LEU A 151 -29.53 -13.41 -17.85
N SER A 152 -28.67 -13.25 -16.84
CA SER A 152 -29.03 -12.52 -15.62
C SER A 152 -28.93 -11.01 -15.84
N PRO A 153 -29.84 -10.21 -15.24
CA PRO A 153 -29.71 -8.76 -15.18
C PRO A 153 -28.56 -8.30 -14.27
N VAL A 154 -28.08 -9.17 -13.37
CA VAL A 154 -26.92 -8.93 -12.51
C VAL A 154 -25.72 -9.60 -13.15
N GLU A 155 -24.66 -8.83 -13.42
CA GLU A 155 -23.41 -9.36 -13.95
C GLU A 155 -22.69 -10.16 -12.87
N THR A 156 -22.61 -11.47 -13.06
CA THR A 156 -21.94 -12.41 -12.14
C THR A 156 -21.05 -13.36 -12.93
N ALA A 157 -20.01 -13.86 -12.26
CA ALA A 157 -19.20 -14.95 -12.79
C ALA A 157 -18.90 -15.99 -11.73
N LEU A 158 -18.90 -17.26 -12.16
CA LEU A 158 -18.45 -18.39 -11.35
C LEU A 158 -17.02 -18.74 -11.71
N TYR A 159 -16.11 -18.57 -10.76
CA TYR A 159 -14.73 -19.02 -10.82
C TYR A 159 -14.64 -20.45 -10.29
N LYS A 160 -14.45 -21.43 -11.18
CA LYS A 160 -14.21 -22.81 -10.82
C LYS A 160 -12.70 -23.08 -10.74
N VAL A 161 -12.21 -23.42 -9.56
CA VAL A 161 -10.82 -23.81 -9.30
C VAL A 161 -10.81 -25.22 -8.72
N GLY A 162 -10.18 -26.17 -9.40
CA GLY A 162 -10.08 -27.56 -8.93
C GLY A 162 -11.43 -28.21 -8.63
N GLY A 163 -12.48 -27.83 -9.36
CA GLY A 163 -13.85 -28.31 -9.15
C GLY A 163 -14.68 -27.52 -8.13
N HIS A 164 -14.06 -26.62 -7.35
CA HIS A 164 -14.74 -25.74 -6.40
C HIS A 164 -15.12 -24.42 -7.03
N GLY A 165 -16.34 -23.94 -6.80
CA GLY A 165 -16.87 -22.71 -7.39
C GLY A 165 -16.90 -21.54 -6.40
N VAL A 166 -16.45 -20.37 -6.84
CA VAL A 166 -16.56 -19.08 -6.15
C VAL A 166 -17.34 -18.12 -7.03
N THR A 167 -18.45 -17.56 -6.55
CA THR A 167 -19.28 -16.63 -7.32
C THR A 167 -18.88 -15.20 -7.00
N ILE A 168 -18.59 -14.41 -8.04
CA ILE A 168 -18.22 -13.00 -7.91
C ILE A 168 -19.28 -12.14 -8.61
N ASP A 169 -19.79 -11.15 -7.88
CA ASP A 169 -20.64 -10.11 -8.42
C ASP A 169 -19.79 -9.00 -9.05
N LEU A 170 -20.22 -8.47 -10.20
CA LEU A 170 -19.50 -7.45 -10.98
C LEU A 170 -18.03 -7.84 -11.27
N PRO A 171 -17.79 -9.02 -11.88
CA PRO A 171 -16.45 -9.53 -12.14
C PRO A 171 -15.64 -8.61 -13.07
N ARG A 172 -14.36 -8.41 -12.75
CA ARG A 172 -13.38 -7.72 -13.60
C ARG A 172 -12.55 -8.67 -14.47
N TYR A 173 -12.73 -9.99 -14.32
CA TYR A 173 -11.98 -11.05 -15.03
C TYR A 173 -10.48 -10.96 -14.81
N LYS A 174 -10.09 -10.63 -13.57
CA LYS A 174 -8.69 -10.58 -13.15
C LYS A 174 -8.42 -11.51 -11.99
N LEU A 175 -7.41 -12.34 -12.15
CA LEU A 175 -6.94 -13.27 -11.14
C LEU A 175 -5.52 -12.90 -10.72
N TYR A 176 -5.21 -13.03 -9.43
CA TYR A 176 -3.85 -12.98 -8.94
C TYR A 176 -3.40 -14.37 -8.45
N TYR A 177 -2.26 -14.84 -8.94
CA TYR A 177 -1.64 -16.10 -8.54
C TYR A 177 -0.25 -15.86 -7.93
N ALA A 178 -0.01 -16.44 -6.77
CA ALA A 178 1.30 -16.43 -6.13
C ALA A 178 1.66 -17.79 -5.53
N GLU A 179 2.96 -18.07 -5.49
CA GLU A 179 3.52 -19.23 -4.81
C GLU A 179 4.25 -18.76 -3.56
N ASN A 180 3.96 -19.38 -2.42
CA ASN A 180 4.55 -19.03 -1.14
C ASN A 180 5.16 -20.27 -0.48
N GLY A 181 6.49 -20.41 -0.58
CA GLY A 181 7.23 -21.51 0.06
C GLY A 181 6.99 -22.89 -0.58
N VAL A 182 6.48 -22.92 -1.80
CA VAL A 182 6.15 -24.15 -2.52
C VAL A 182 7.42 -24.98 -2.76
N ILE A 183 7.40 -26.27 -2.40
CA ILE A 183 8.54 -27.19 -2.54
C ILE A 183 8.64 -27.73 -3.98
N SER A 184 7.50 -27.86 -4.68
CA SER A 184 7.42 -28.25 -6.08
C SER A 184 6.31 -27.44 -6.77
N PRO A 185 6.61 -26.75 -7.87
CA PRO A 185 5.64 -25.82 -8.45
C PRO A 185 4.35 -26.55 -8.87
N VAL A 186 3.23 -25.85 -8.74
CA VAL A 186 1.89 -26.43 -8.92
C VAL A 186 1.43 -26.23 -10.36
N ASP A 187 1.05 -27.32 -11.03
CA ASP A 187 0.50 -27.28 -12.38
C ASP A 187 -0.93 -26.73 -12.35
N ILE A 188 -1.16 -25.63 -13.07
CA ILE A 188 -2.47 -24.99 -13.18
C ILE A 188 -2.81 -24.79 -14.66
N GLU A 189 -3.94 -25.32 -15.08
CA GLU A 189 -4.47 -25.19 -16.43
C GLU A 189 -5.65 -24.20 -16.44
N ILE A 190 -5.53 -23.11 -17.21
CA ILE A 190 -6.52 -22.03 -17.25
C ILE A 190 -7.19 -22.01 -18.61
N ASN A 191 -8.48 -22.36 -18.69
CA ASN A 191 -9.17 -22.54 -19.97
C ASN A 191 -9.90 -21.30 -20.49
N GLY A 192 -9.99 -20.25 -19.66
CA GLY A 192 -10.57 -18.94 -20.03
C GLY A 192 -11.99 -18.72 -19.51
N VAL A 193 -12.71 -17.82 -20.19
CA VAL A 193 -14.07 -17.41 -19.80
C VAL A 193 -15.11 -18.04 -20.73
N PHE A 194 -16.02 -18.82 -20.14
CA PHE A 194 -17.14 -19.51 -20.77
C PHE A 194 -18.47 -18.86 -20.42
N GLN A 195 -19.52 -19.22 -21.14
CA GLN A 195 -20.88 -18.79 -20.85
C GLN A 195 -21.54 -19.73 -19.83
N MET A 196 -22.36 -19.14 -18.97
CA MET A 196 -23.32 -19.82 -18.12
C MET A 196 -24.68 -19.16 -18.30
N HIS A 197 -25.73 -19.98 -18.24
CA HIS A 197 -27.11 -19.55 -18.42
C HIS A 197 -27.91 -20.00 -17.21
N SER A 198 -28.30 -19.05 -16.35
CA SER A 198 -29.06 -19.31 -15.12
C SER A 198 -28.44 -20.42 -14.26
N GLY A 199 -27.11 -20.39 -14.09
CA GLY A 199 -26.37 -21.42 -13.33
C GLY A 199 -25.99 -22.67 -14.14
N SER A 200 -26.48 -22.85 -15.36
CA SER A 200 -26.09 -23.97 -16.23
C SER A 200 -24.81 -23.63 -17.00
N LEU A 201 -23.74 -24.35 -16.70
CA LEU A 201 -22.43 -24.19 -17.34
C LEU A 201 -22.47 -24.65 -18.80
N THR A 202 -21.78 -23.93 -19.68
CA THR A 202 -21.63 -24.32 -21.09
C THR A 202 -20.16 -24.39 -21.48
N ASN A 203 -19.86 -25.08 -22.59
CA ASN A 203 -18.52 -25.10 -23.18
C ASN A 203 -18.31 -23.97 -24.20
N LEU A 204 -19.26 -23.04 -24.32
CA LEU A 204 -19.16 -21.90 -25.24
C LEU A 204 -18.26 -20.83 -24.64
N LYS A 205 -17.15 -20.52 -25.32
CA LYS A 205 -16.24 -19.45 -24.91
C LYS A 205 -16.88 -18.09 -25.15
N THR A 206 -16.58 -17.14 -24.27
CA THR A 206 -16.87 -15.71 -24.46
C THR A 206 -15.70 -15.01 -25.14
N GLY A 207 -15.90 -13.75 -25.56
CA GLY A 207 -14.83 -12.87 -26.02
C GLY A 207 -14.08 -12.15 -24.90
N GLU A 208 -14.43 -12.40 -23.64
CA GLU A 208 -13.81 -11.71 -22.49
C GLU A 208 -12.38 -12.17 -22.28
N ILE A 209 -11.50 -11.22 -21.95
CA ILE A 209 -10.10 -11.49 -21.65
C ILE A 209 -9.97 -11.79 -20.15
N LEU A 210 -9.48 -12.98 -19.82
CA LEU A 210 -9.08 -13.35 -18.46
C LEU A 210 -7.63 -12.94 -18.24
N GLU A 211 -7.40 -11.96 -17.37
CA GLU A 211 -6.05 -11.54 -16.98
C GLU A 211 -5.58 -12.34 -15.77
N VAL A 212 -4.44 -13.02 -15.91
CA VAL A 212 -3.82 -13.81 -14.84
C VAL A 212 -2.52 -13.14 -14.48
N TRP A 213 -2.48 -12.58 -13.28
CA TRP A 213 -1.36 -11.82 -12.76
C TRP A 213 -0.54 -12.69 -11.83
N SER A 214 0.79 -12.72 -11.99
CA SER A 214 1.67 -13.36 -11.02
C SER A 214 3.01 -12.66 -10.95
N PRO A 215 3.60 -12.52 -9.76
CA PRO A 215 4.93 -11.95 -9.67
C PRO A 215 6.04 -12.89 -10.14
N ASN A 216 5.73 -14.18 -10.32
CA ASN A 216 6.69 -15.18 -10.77
C ASN A 216 6.75 -15.28 -12.30
N PHE A 217 5.89 -14.56 -13.02
CA PHE A 217 5.91 -14.56 -14.48
C PHE A 217 7.04 -13.67 -15.01
N GLY A 218 7.74 -14.16 -16.02
CA GLY A 218 8.64 -13.34 -16.83
C GLY A 218 7.87 -12.33 -17.68
N ALA A 219 8.58 -11.40 -18.33
CA ALA A 219 7.97 -10.34 -19.14
C ALA A 219 7.33 -10.81 -20.47
N SER A 220 7.28 -12.13 -20.75
CA SER A 220 6.81 -12.68 -22.02
C SER A 220 5.39 -13.25 -21.95
N THR A 221 4.52 -12.78 -22.85
CA THR A 221 3.12 -13.18 -23.04
C THR A 221 2.98 -14.48 -23.84
N SER A 222 3.55 -15.59 -23.37
CA SER A 222 3.39 -16.93 -23.98
C SER A 222 2.17 -17.65 -23.41
N ALA A 223 1.57 -18.57 -24.19
CA ALA A 223 0.46 -19.44 -23.78
C ALA A 223 0.81 -20.42 -22.62
N ALA A 224 2.08 -20.43 -22.19
CA ALA A 224 2.52 -21.10 -20.98
C ALA A 224 3.57 -20.22 -20.29
N VAL A 225 3.46 -20.11 -18.97
CA VAL A 225 4.48 -19.49 -18.11
C VAL A 225 4.71 -20.42 -16.93
N ASN A 226 5.89 -21.05 -16.88
CA ASN A 226 6.21 -22.08 -15.89
C ASN A 226 5.14 -23.19 -15.89
N ASN A 227 4.63 -23.55 -14.70
CA ASN A 227 3.60 -24.55 -14.46
C ASN A 227 2.17 -24.05 -14.73
N LEU A 228 2.01 -22.84 -15.28
CA LEU A 228 0.73 -22.30 -15.72
C LEU A 228 0.60 -22.45 -17.23
N GLN A 229 -0.45 -23.14 -17.66
CA GLN A 229 -0.74 -23.38 -19.08
C GLN A 229 -2.13 -22.87 -19.43
N THR A 230 -2.29 -22.36 -20.66
CA THR A 230 -3.60 -22.07 -21.22
C THR A 230 -3.71 -22.63 -22.63
N ILE A 231 -4.90 -23.14 -22.95
CA ILE A 231 -5.29 -23.50 -24.32
C ILE A 231 -6.15 -22.42 -24.98
N SER A 232 -6.36 -21.27 -24.31
CA SER A 232 -7.27 -20.23 -24.76
C SER A 232 -6.55 -18.95 -25.17
N PRO A 233 -6.83 -18.39 -26.36
CA PRO A 233 -6.28 -17.09 -26.75
C PRO A 233 -6.87 -15.92 -25.93
N THR A 234 -7.92 -16.18 -25.17
CA THR A 234 -8.56 -15.20 -24.28
C THR A 234 -7.96 -15.15 -22.88
N VAL A 235 -6.90 -15.91 -22.60
CA VAL A 235 -6.17 -15.86 -21.33
C VAL A 235 -4.86 -15.11 -21.55
N LYS A 236 -4.61 -14.10 -20.71
CA LYS A 236 -3.41 -13.29 -20.76
C LYS A 236 -2.65 -13.40 -19.45
N PHE A 237 -1.44 -13.97 -19.50
CA PHE A 237 -0.52 -13.97 -18.37
C PHE A 237 0.23 -12.63 -18.30
N ILE A 238 0.26 -12.04 -17.11
CA ILE A 238 0.86 -10.73 -16.88
C ILE A 238 1.80 -10.79 -15.67
N SER A 239 3.04 -10.36 -15.87
CA SER A 239 4.01 -10.25 -14.79
C SER A 239 3.63 -9.13 -13.83
N ALA A 240 3.51 -9.48 -12.55
CA ALA A 240 3.32 -8.54 -11.46
C ALA A 240 4.65 -8.21 -10.75
N ALA A 241 5.82 -8.60 -11.30
CA ALA A 241 7.12 -8.50 -10.62
C ALA A 241 7.49 -7.07 -10.18
N THR A 242 7.02 -6.06 -10.91
CA THR A 242 7.22 -4.64 -10.60
C THR A 242 5.96 -3.94 -10.06
N SER A 243 4.84 -4.66 -9.98
CA SER A 243 3.49 -4.05 -10.03
C SER A 243 2.42 -4.82 -9.25
N ARG A 244 2.81 -5.66 -8.28
CA ARG A 244 1.89 -6.48 -7.46
C ARG A 244 0.73 -5.68 -6.84
N TYR A 245 0.87 -4.36 -6.74
CA TYR A 245 -0.08 -3.46 -6.09
C TYR A 245 -0.71 -2.43 -7.03
N TYR A 246 -0.41 -2.43 -8.34
CA TYR A 246 -0.97 -1.46 -9.33
C TYR A 246 -2.48 -1.54 -9.49
N HIS A 247 -3.01 -2.69 -9.11
CA HIS A 247 -4.43 -2.96 -9.06
C HIS A 247 -5.02 -2.76 -7.67
N GLN A 248 -4.34 -2.03 -6.78
CA GLN A 248 -4.81 -1.74 -5.43
C GLN A 248 -4.82 -0.24 -5.17
N LEU A 249 -5.94 0.23 -4.62
CA LEU A 249 -6.06 1.58 -4.10
C LEU A 249 -5.84 1.52 -2.58
N LEU A 250 -4.85 2.24 -2.09
CA LEU A 250 -4.44 2.25 -0.69
C LEU A 250 -4.61 3.63 -0.09
N GLU A 251 -5.12 3.69 1.13
CA GLU A 251 -5.01 4.85 1.99
C GLU A 251 -3.81 4.67 2.91
N VAL A 252 -2.91 5.63 2.90
CA VAL A 252 -1.67 5.62 3.68
C VAL A 252 -1.75 6.72 4.71
N THR A 253 -1.42 6.38 5.95
CA THR A 253 -1.17 7.34 7.03
C THR A 253 0.30 7.25 7.43
N ILE A 254 1.01 8.37 7.40
CA ILE A 254 2.39 8.51 7.85
C ILE A 254 2.41 9.40 9.09
N GLU A 255 2.97 8.89 10.18
CA GLU A 255 3.24 9.68 11.39
C GLU A 255 4.74 9.94 11.53
N ILE A 256 5.13 11.21 11.66
CA ILE A 256 6.52 11.61 11.93
C ILE A 256 6.65 11.91 13.42
N ILE A 257 7.57 11.21 14.08
CA ILE A 257 7.78 11.25 15.52
C ILE A 257 9.23 11.65 15.80
N GLU A 258 9.44 12.56 16.74
CA GLU A 258 10.78 12.86 17.27
C GLU A 258 11.18 11.76 18.27
N THR A 259 12.25 11.03 17.99
CA THR A 259 12.64 9.84 18.79
C THR A 259 13.00 10.19 20.23
N ARG A 260 13.60 11.37 20.46
CA ARG A 260 14.04 11.80 21.80
C ARG A 260 12.87 12.10 22.74
N THR A 261 11.82 12.74 22.23
CA THR A 261 10.68 13.19 23.03
C THR A 261 9.48 12.26 22.91
N GLY A 262 9.48 11.34 21.93
CA GLY A 262 8.33 10.52 21.56
C GLY A 262 7.17 11.34 20.99
N ARG A 263 7.37 12.64 20.70
CA ARG A 263 6.30 13.54 20.30
C ARG A 263 5.98 13.37 18.82
N LYS A 264 4.70 13.11 18.51
CA LYS A 264 4.19 13.23 17.14
C LYS A 264 4.28 14.68 16.67
N LEU A 265 5.08 14.91 15.63
CA LEU A 265 5.27 16.23 15.04
C LEU A 265 4.24 16.51 13.98
N LYS A 266 3.94 15.49 13.16
CA LYS A 266 3.03 15.62 12.04
C LYS A 266 2.45 14.27 11.64
N GLU A 267 1.25 14.31 11.10
CA GLU A 267 0.57 13.18 10.48
C GLU A 267 0.16 13.59 9.07
N TYR A 268 0.36 12.71 8.12
CA TYR A 268 -0.04 12.85 6.73
C TYR A 268 -0.92 11.70 6.34
N LYS A 269 -2.01 11.99 5.64
CA LYS A 269 -2.94 11.00 5.14
C LYS A 269 -3.18 11.25 3.65
N PHE A 270 -2.95 10.24 2.82
CA PHE A 270 -3.10 10.37 1.38
C PHE A 270 -3.47 9.03 0.74
N ILE A 271 -3.92 9.10 -0.51
CA ILE A 271 -4.23 7.93 -1.32
C ILE A 271 -3.04 7.63 -2.21
N ALA A 272 -2.63 6.36 -2.21
CA ALA A 272 -1.62 5.83 -3.12
C ALA A 272 -2.26 4.74 -3.99
N ARG A 273 -1.87 4.68 -5.25
CA ARG A 273 -1.98 3.43 -6.00
C ARG A 273 -0.71 2.64 -5.73
N GLY A 274 -0.89 1.36 -5.44
CA GLY A 274 0.26 0.45 -5.40
C GLY A 274 0.79 0.17 -6.80
#